data_AF-A0A2V7EWJ6-F1
#
_entry.id   AF-A0A2V7EWJ6-F1
#
_cell.length_a   1.000
_cell.length_b   1.000
_cell.length_c   1.000
_cell.angle_alpha   90.00
_cell.angle_beta   90.00
_cell.angle_gamma   90.00
#
_symmetry.space_group_name_H-M   'P 1'
#
loop_
_entity.id
_entity.type
_entity.pdbx_description
1 polymer ?
#
loop_
_entity_poly.entity_id
_entity_poly.type
_entity_poly.pdbx_seq_one_letter_code
_entity_poly.pdbx_strand_id
1 'polypeptide(L)'
;MIAGVKLDIVRAANGRVKRVVYPPGFRWSTHIRPIVGTEYCMHAHVGFLARGRVQGRYRDGCAFEIVAPQVVAIEPGHDAWVTGTEAAVLIEFDAESDTLHRFGLPPEHRHGSP
;
A
#
# COMPACT_ATOMS: atom_id res chain seq x y z
N MET A 1 -11.68 4.31 -10.99
CA MET A 1 -11.46 2.96 -10.41
C MET A 1 -10.44 2.24 -11.25
N ILE A 2 -9.58 1.42 -10.65
CA ILE A 2 -8.58 0.60 -11.34
C ILE A 2 -8.67 -0.79 -10.73
N ALA A 3 -8.96 -1.82 -11.52
CA ALA A 3 -9.12 -3.21 -11.06
C ALA A 3 -10.01 -3.38 -9.81
N GLY A 4 -11.16 -2.69 -9.77
CA GLY A 4 -12.08 -2.71 -8.63
C GLY A 4 -11.68 -1.83 -7.44
N VAL A 5 -10.47 -1.27 -7.44
CA VAL A 5 -10.01 -0.31 -6.42
C VAL A 5 -10.60 1.07 -6.71
N LYS A 6 -11.25 1.68 -5.71
CA LYS A 6 -11.67 3.08 -5.77
C LYS A 6 -10.56 3.96 -5.23
N LEU A 7 -10.21 4.99 -6.00
CA LEU A 7 -9.17 5.96 -5.69
C LEU A 7 -9.78 7.35 -5.75
N ASP A 8 -9.73 8.08 -4.64
CA ASP A 8 -9.91 9.53 -4.62
C ASP A 8 -8.53 10.14 -4.35
N ILE A 9 -8.10 11.08 -5.19
CA ILE A 9 -6.78 11.70 -5.11
C ILE A 9 -6.99 13.21 -5.04
N VAL A 10 -6.51 13.84 -3.96
CA VAL A 10 -6.67 15.27 -3.73
C VAL A 10 -5.30 15.89 -3.57
N ARG A 11 -5.04 17.01 -4.27
CA ARG A 11 -3.82 17.80 -4.07
C ARG A 11 -3.82 18.40 -2.66
N ALA A 12 -2.71 18.24 -1.95
CA ALA A 12 -2.52 18.79 -0.62
C ALA A 12 -1.10 19.37 -0.54
N ALA A 13 -1.00 20.70 -0.63
CA ALA A 13 0.27 21.42 -0.76
C ALA A 13 1.16 20.83 -1.88
N ASN A 14 2.42 20.53 -1.58
CA ASN A 14 3.40 19.92 -2.48
C ASN A 14 3.29 18.37 -2.53
N GLY A 15 2.14 17.80 -2.18
CA GLY A 15 1.87 16.37 -2.25
C GLY A 15 0.40 16.07 -2.54
N ARG A 16 -0.02 14.84 -2.24
CA ARG A 16 -1.39 14.36 -2.42
C ARG A 16 -1.83 13.63 -1.16
N VAL A 17 -3.12 13.71 -0.85
CA VAL A 17 -3.79 12.76 0.04
C VAL A 17 -4.66 11.87 -0.82
N LYS A 18 -4.55 10.56 -0.64
CA LYS A 18 -5.40 9.58 -1.33
C LYS A 18 -6.29 8.87 -0.34
N ARG A 19 -7.52 8.61 -0.77
CA ARG A 19 -8.37 7.59 -0.16
C ARG A 19 -8.46 6.41 -1.11
N VAL A 20 -7.91 5.28 -0.69
CA VAL A 20 -7.88 4.04 -1.44
C VAL A 20 -8.83 3.04 -0.79
N VAL A 21 -9.76 2.51 -1.57
CA VAL A 21 -10.70 1.48 -1.12
C VAL A 21 -10.44 0.19 -1.88
N TYR A 22 -9.88 -0.80 -1.19
CA TYR A 22 -9.64 -2.13 -1.72
C TYR A 22 -10.82 -3.04 -1.39
N PRO A 23 -11.50 -3.64 -2.39
CA PRO A 23 -12.63 -4.52 -2.13
C PRO A 23 -12.19 -5.84 -1.47
N PRO A 24 -13.12 -6.56 -0.81
CA PRO A 24 -12.87 -7.94 -0.38
C PRO A 24 -12.36 -8.80 -1.54
N GLY A 25 -11.37 -9.65 -1.29
CA GLY A 25 -10.73 -10.49 -2.32
C GLY A 25 -9.71 -9.76 -3.20
N PHE A 26 -9.50 -8.45 -3.02
CA PHE A 26 -8.43 -7.74 -3.70
C PHE A 26 -7.06 -8.33 -3.35
N ARG A 27 -6.21 -8.48 -4.37
CA ARG A 27 -4.80 -8.79 -4.23
C ARG A 27 -4.00 -8.10 -5.33
N TRP A 28 -2.92 -7.41 -4.97
CA TRP A 28 -2.13 -6.62 -5.90
C TRP A 28 -1.61 -7.46 -7.08
N SER A 29 -1.04 -8.64 -6.81
CA SER A 29 -0.45 -9.51 -7.83
C SER A 29 -1.45 -10.10 -8.84
N THR A 30 -2.74 -10.16 -8.52
CA THR A 30 -3.77 -10.66 -9.45
C THR A 30 -4.56 -9.53 -10.11
N HIS A 31 -4.70 -8.38 -9.44
CA HIS A 31 -5.56 -7.29 -9.90
C HIS A 31 -4.78 -6.13 -10.55
N ILE A 32 -3.62 -5.78 -10.01
CA ILE A 32 -2.86 -4.58 -10.43
C ILE A 32 -1.64 -4.95 -11.27
N ARG A 33 -0.95 -6.05 -10.94
CA ARG A 33 0.21 -6.53 -11.70
C ARG A 33 -0.03 -6.62 -13.22
N PRO A 34 -1.15 -7.15 -13.73
CA PRO A 34 -1.40 -7.21 -15.18
C PRO A 34 -1.49 -5.83 -15.85
N ILE A 35 -1.73 -4.76 -15.09
CA ILE A 35 -1.87 -3.38 -15.58
C ILE A 35 -0.53 -2.65 -15.53
N VAL A 36 0.21 -2.79 -14.43
CA VAL A 36 1.46 -2.04 -14.19
C VAL A 36 2.69 -2.75 -14.77
N GLY A 37 2.65 -4.07 -14.91
CA GLY A 37 3.73 -4.87 -15.49
C GLY A 37 4.92 -5.13 -14.58
N THR A 38 4.92 -4.63 -13.34
CA THR A 38 5.97 -4.96 -12.35
C THR A 38 5.66 -6.27 -11.63
N GLU A 39 6.68 -6.90 -11.05
CA GLU A 39 6.49 -8.15 -10.27
C GLU A 39 5.83 -7.89 -8.91
N TYR A 40 6.12 -6.73 -8.31
CA TYR A 40 5.62 -6.29 -7.00
C TYR A 40 5.14 -4.83 -7.07
N CYS A 41 4.37 -4.40 -6.07
CA CYS A 41 4.07 -3.00 -5.86
C CYS A 41 5.35 -2.26 -5.50
N MET A 42 5.74 -1.29 -6.34
CA MET A 42 6.91 -0.45 -6.10
C MET A 42 6.54 0.91 -5.49
N HIS A 43 5.28 1.11 -5.13
CA HIS A 43 4.83 2.32 -4.46
C HIS A 43 5.07 2.20 -2.96
N ALA A 44 5.69 3.22 -2.36
CA ALA A 44 5.77 3.34 -0.92
C ALA A 44 4.40 3.80 -0.39
N HIS A 45 3.85 3.08 0.59
CA HIS A 45 2.56 3.43 1.19
C HIS A 45 2.80 3.98 2.60
N VAL A 46 2.43 5.24 2.82
CA VAL A 46 2.51 5.89 4.14
C VAL A 46 1.18 6.54 4.47
N GLY A 47 0.57 6.14 5.58
CA GLY A 47 -0.79 6.61 5.88
C GLY A 47 -1.42 5.95 7.10
N PHE A 48 -2.74 5.80 7.04
CA PHE A 48 -3.56 5.25 8.09
C PHE A 48 -4.63 4.34 7.49
N LEU A 49 -4.62 3.08 7.89
CA LEU A 49 -5.66 2.13 7.56
C LEU A 49 -6.86 2.40 8.48
N ALA A 50 -7.86 3.08 7.93
CA ALA A 50 -9.05 3.51 8.66
C ALA A 50 -10.06 2.38 8.87
N ARG A 51 -10.08 1.37 7.97
CA ARG A 51 -10.98 0.22 8.06
C ARG A 51 -10.38 -1.02 7.39
N GLY A 52 -10.77 -2.19 7.87
CA GLY A 52 -10.47 -3.49 7.26
C GLY A 52 -9.14 -4.08 7.70
N ARG A 53 -8.71 -5.12 6.98
CA ARG A 53 -7.49 -5.87 7.27
C ARG A 53 -6.75 -6.16 5.98
N VAL A 54 -5.45 -5.86 5.98
CA VAL A 54 -4.55 -6.11 4.86
C VAL A 54 -3.42 -7.00 5.35
N GLN A 55 -3.11 -8.03 4.58
CA GLN A 55 -1.88 -8.78 4.71
C GLN A 55 -1.01 -8.52 3.49
N GLY A 56 0.29 -8.70 3.65
CA GLY A 56 1.20 -8.61 2.53
C GLY A 56 2.48 -9.40 2.76
N ARG A 57 3.28 -9.44 1.70
CA ARG A 57 4.57 -10.13 1.69
C ARG A 57 5.54 -9.37 0.80
N TYR A 58 6.75 -9.14 1.30
CA TYR A 58 7.87 -8.58 0.53
C TYR A 58 8.54 -9.64 -0.34
N ARG A 59 9.39 -9.20 -1.27
CA ARG A 59 10.15 -10.08 -2.17
C ARG A 59 10.94 -11.18 -1.46
N ASP A 60 11.52 -10.88 -0.29
CA ASP A 60 12.31 -11.83 0.52
C ASP A 60 11.46 -12.84 1.29
N GLY A 61 10.13 -12.73 1.18
CA GLY A 61 9.19 -13.59 1.88
C GLY A 61 8.75 -13.06 3.24
N CYS A 62 9.31 -11.95 3.74
CA CYS A 62 8.85 -11.30 4.97
C CYS A 62 7.38 -10.93 4.85
N ALA A 63 6.56 -11.37 5.80
CA ALA A 63 5.12 -11.13 5.79
C ALA A 63 4.76 -10.04 6.81
N PHE A 64 3.72 -9.27 6.49
CA PHE A 64 3.17 -8.26 7.38
C PHE A 64 1.64 -8.32 7.40
N GLU A 65 1.09 -7.76 8.47
CA GLU A 65 -0.34 -7.61 8.66
C GLU A 65 -0.64 -6.26 9.29
N ILE A 66 -1.69 -5.61 8.79
CA ILE A 66 -2.19 -4.34 9.28
C ILE A 66 -3.69 -4.48 9.51
N VAL A 67 -4.11 -4.24 10.74
CA VAL A 67 -5.53 -4.29 11.15
C VAL A 67 -5.96 -2.89 11.54
N ALA A 68 -7.02 -2.38 10.94
CA ALA A 68 -7.53 -1.07 11.28
C ALA A 68 -8.03 -1.01 12.75
N PRO A 69 -7.89 0.13 13.44
CA PRO A 69 -7.18 1.35 13.02
C PRO A 69 -5.66 1.25 13.25
N GLN A 70 -4.84 1.51 12.22
CA GLN A 70 -3.38 1.45 12.37
C GLN A 70 -2.65 2.32 11.33
N VAL A 71 -1.51 2.88 11.73
CA VAL A 71 -0.58 3.55 10.80
C VAL A 71 0.00 2.54 9.80
N VAL A 72 0.16 2.97 8.56
CA VAL A 72 0.76 2.20 7.47
C VAL A 72 2.09 2.85 7.09
N ALA A 73 3.14 2.04 7.05
CA ALA A 73 4.41 2.34 6.40
C ALA A 73 4.87 1.04 5.73
N ILE A 74 4.76 0.97 4.40
CA ILE A 74 5.11 -0.22 3.62
C ILE A 74 6.10 0.21 2.53
N GLU A 75 7.27 -0.41 2.56
CA GLU A 75 8.33 -0.21 1.59
C GLU A 75 7.96 -0.74 0.19
N PRO A 76 8.56 -0.20 -0.88
CA PRO A 76 8.49 -0.81 -2.21
C PRO A 76 8.93 -2.28 -2.20
N GLY A 77 8.36 -3.06 -3.11
CA GLY A 77 8.72 -4.47 -3.30
C GLY A 77 7.83 -5.45 -2.53
N HIS A 78 6.52 -5.19 -2.46
CA HIS A 78 5.55 -6.06 -1.80
C HIS A 78 4.36 -6.46 -2.68
N ASP A 79 3.75 -7.60 -2.35
CA ASP A 79 2.37 -7.95 -2.70
C ASP A 79 1.49 -7.72 -1.47
N ALA A 80 0.23 -7.35 -1.66
CA ALA A 80 -0.71 -7.11 -0.56
C ALA A 80 -2.14 -7.48 -0.98
N TRP A 81 -2.91 -7.99 -0.02
CA TRP A 81 -4.28 -8.44 -0.22
C TRP A 81 -5.17 -8.17 0.99
N VAL A 82 -6.48 -8.01 0.72
CA VAL A 82 -7.50 -7.86 1.75
C VAL A 82 -7.90 -9.25 2.26
N THR A 83 -7.82 -9.47 3.57
CA THR A 83 -8.17 -10.77 4.20
C THR A 83 -9.53 -10.79 4.90
N GLY A 84 -10.22 -9.65 4.97
CA GLY A 84 -11.57 -9.55 5.53
C GLY A 84 -12.70 -9.72 4.51
N THR A 85 -13.91 -9.90 5.02
CA THR A 85 -15.16 -9.82 4.23
C THR A 85 -15.58 -8.38 3.92
N GLU A 86 -14.88 -7.41 4.51
CA GLU A 86 -15.12 -5.99 4.37
C GLU A 86 -14.00 -5.31 3.59
N ALA A 87 -14.34 -4.24 2.85
CA ALA A 87 -13.36 -3.44 2.15
C ALA A 87 -12.35 -2.79 3.11
N ALA A 88 -11.08 -2.80 2.71
CA ALA A 88 -10.02 -2.06 3.39
C ALA A 88 -9.97 -0.62 2.88
N VAL A 89 -9.92 0.36 3.80
CA VAL A 89 -9.89 1.79 3.49
C VAL A 89 -8.59 2.38 4.01
N LEU A 90 -7.69 2.73 3.10
CA LEU A 90 -6.42 3.39 3.39
C LEU A 90 -6.54 4.87 3.05
N ILE A 91 -6.14 5.72 3.99
CA ILE A 91 -5.91 7.15 3.76
C ILE A 91 -4.39 7.34 3.77
N GLU A 92 -3.79 7.73 2.64
CA GLU A 92 -2.34 7.81 2.50
C GLU A 92 -1.87 9.17 1.99
N PHE A 93 -0.68 9.55 2.44
CA PHE A 93 0.07 10.68 1.92
C PHE A 93 0.97 10.20 0.80
N ASP A 94 1.02 10.96 -0.28
CA ASP A 94 1.75 10.57 -1.47
C ASP A 94 2.44 11.76 -2.13
N ALA A 95 3.75 11.61 -2.32
CA ALA A 95 4.62 12.53 -3.04
C ALA A 95 5.22 11.85 -4.30
N GLU A 96 4.46 10.93 -4.92
CA GLU A 96 4.88 10.20 -6.12
C GLU A 96 6.15 9.38 -5.87
N SER A 97 7.21 9.62 -6.64
CA SER A 97 8.50 8.96 -6.47
C SER A 97 9.26 9.46 -5.24
N ASP A 98 8.89 10.60 -4.67
CA ASP A 98 9.57 11.22 -3.51
C ASP A 98 9.00 10.76 -2.16
N THR A 99 7.93 9.96 -2.14
CA THR A 99 7.29 9.49 -0.90
C THR A 99 8.30 8.83 0.05
N LEU A 100 9.24 8.04 -0.48
CA LEU A 100 10.31 7.39 0.28
C LEU A 100 11.16 8.41 1.05
N HIS A 101 11.77 9.34 0.32
CA HIS A 101 12.68 10.33 0.88
C HIS A 101 11.95 11.23 1.88
N ARG A 102 10.71 11.60 1.56
CA ARG A 102 9.92 12.51 2.37
C ARG A 102 9.45 11.95 3.71
N PHE A 103 9.25 10.64 3.78
CA PHE A 103 8.85 9.94 5.01
C PHE A 103 9.96 9.05 5.60
N GLY A 104 11.15 9.03 5.01
CA GLY A 104 12.29 8.27 5.50
C GLY A 104 12.16 6.75 5.35
N LEU A 105 11.38 6.26 4.37
CA LEU A 105 11.30 4.83 4.09
C LEU A 105 12.52 4.37 3.26
N PRO A 106 13.07 3.18 3.53
CA PRO A 106 14.11 2.61 2.68
C PRO A 106 13.53 2.23 1.30
N PRO A 107 14.38 2.20 0.25
CA PRO A 107 13.93 1.91 -1.12
C PRO A 107 13.48 0.45 -1.33
N GLU A 108 13.79 -0.42 -0.37
CA GLU A 108 13.43 -1.83 -0.33
C GLU A 108 13.29 -2.25 1.12
N HIS A 109 12.49 -3.29 1.37
CA HIS A 109 12.40 -3.88 2.70
C HIS A 109 13.75 -4.46 3.12
N ARG A 110 14.13 -4.17 4.36
CA ARG A 110 15.34 -4.69 4.98
C ARG A 110 15.01 -5.09 6.40
N HIS A 111 15.48 -6.26 6.79
CA HIS A 111 15.57 -6.60 8.19
C HIS A 111 16.62 -5.71 8.84
N GLY A 112 16.35 -5.19 10.04
CA GLY A 112 17.38 -4.53 10.84
C GLY A 112 18.59 -5.45 10.95
N SER A 113 19.80 -4.88 10.89
CA SER A 113 20.97 -5.65 11.29
C SER A 113 20.74 -6.19 12.71
N PRO A 114 21.19 -7.44 13.00
CA PRO A 114 21.07 -8.00 14.34
C PRO A 114 21.68 -7.09 15.41
#